data_AF-A0A662G878-F1
#
_entry.id   AF-A0A662G878-F1
#
_cell.length_a   1.000
_cell.length_b   1.000
_cell.length_c   1.000
_cell.angle_alpha   90.00
_cell.angle_beta   90.00
_cell.angle_gamma   90.00
#
_symmetry.space_group_name_H-M   'P 1'
#
loop_
_entity.id
_entity.type
_entity.pdbx_description
1 polymer ?
#
loop_
_entity_poly.entity_id
_entity_poly.type
_entity_poly.pdbx_seq_one_letter_code
_entity_poly.pdbx_strand_id
1 'polypeptide(L)' 'MIKTPCETALWYTLPAIRRELARILVEDFKMRQREVAKILGLTEAAVSYYI' A
#
# COMPACT_ATOMS: atom_id res chain seq x y z
N MET A 1 -19.38 5.87 -18.10
CA MET A 1 -19.42 6.91 -17.05
C MET A 1 -18.01 7.47 -16.94
N ILE A 2 -17.80 8.75 -17.20
CA ILE A 2 -16.49 9.38 -17.04
C ILE A 2 -16.24 9.48 -15.53
N LYS A 3 -15.22 8.78 -15.02
CA LYS A 3 -14.80 8.95 -13.63
C LYS A 3 -14.17 10.33 -13.50
N THR A 4 -14.57 11.06 -12.46
CA THR A 4 -13.95 12.34 -12.14
C THR A 4 -12.46 12.13 -11.83
N PRO A 5 -11.62 13.16 -11.99
CA PRO A 5 -10.18 13.05 -11.70
C PRO A 5 -9.89 12.57 -10.27
N CYS A 6 -10.69 13.02 -9.29
CA CYS A 6 -10.54 12.60 -7.90
C CYS A 6 -10.91 11.13 -7.66
N GLU A 7 -11.96 10.62 -8.31
CA GLU A 7 -12.27 9.18 -8.26
C GLU A 7 -11.16 8.36 -8.90
N THR A 8 -10.63 8.80 -10.03
CA THR A 8 -9.50 8.13 -10.68
C THR A 8 -8.28 8.09 -9.75
N ALA A 9 -7.92 9.20 -9.12
CA ALA A 9 -6.82 9.24 -8.15
C ALA A 9 -7.08 8.31 -6.95
N LEU A 10 -8.31 8.27 -6.43
CA LEU A 10 -8.67 7.39 -5.33
C LEU A 10 -8.52 5.90 -5.70
N TRP A 11 -8.92 5.52 -6.92
CA TRP A 11 -8.92 4.12 -7.36
C TRP A 11 -7.54 3.61 -7.79
N TYR A 12 -6.66 4.49 -8.28
CA TYR A 12 -5.37 4.07 -8.85
C TYR A 12 -4.18 4.60 -8.05
N THR A 13 -4.19 5.88 -7.70
CA THR A 13 -3.05 6.54 -7.06
C THR A 13 -2.94 6.13 -5.59
N LEU A 14 -4.04 6.15 -4.84
CA LEU A 14 -3.98 5.82 -3.41
C LEU A 14 -3.53 4.36 -3.16
N PRO A 15 -4.02 3.33 -3.90
CA PRO A 15 -3.52 1.97 -3.76
C PRO A 15 -2.07 1.82 -4.21
N ALA A 16 -1.64 2.51 -5.28
CA ALA A 16 -0.25 2.49 -5.74
C ALA A 16 0.70 3.05 -4.68
N ILE A 17 0.34 4.17 -4.04
CA ILE A 17 1.12 4.75 -2.94
C ILE A 17 1.24 3.75 -1.78
N ARG A 18 0.13 3.11 -1.38
CA ARG A 18 0.16 2.11 -0.29
C ARG A 18 1.08 0.93 -0.60
N ARG A 19 1.07 0.45 -1.85
CA ARG A 19 1.95 -0.61 -2.30
C ARG A 19 3.42 -0.21 -2.23
N GLU A 20 3.78 0.95 -2.77
CA GLU A 20 5.18 1.40 -2.76
C GLU A 20 5.68 1.65 -1.34
N LEU A 21 4.85 2.20 -0.44
CA LEU A 21 5.21 2.34 0.97
C LEU A 21 5.47 0.98 1.63
N ALA A 22 4.59 0.01 1.41
CA ALA A 22 4.78 -1.34 1.94
C ALA A 22 6.07 -1.98 1.41
N ARG A 23 6.34 -1.82 0.11
CA ARG A 23 7.54 -2.35 -0.55
C ARG A 23 8.82 -1.74 0.01
N ILE A 24 8.91 -0.42 0.10
CA ILE A 24 10.07 0.29 0.65
C ILE A 24 10.35 -0.17 2.10
N LEU A 25 9.31 -0.24 2.93
CA LEU A 25 9.48 -0.62 4.34
C LEU A 25 9.97 -2.07 4.51
N VAL A 26 9.53 -3.00 3.65
CA VAL A 26 9.96 -4.40 3.72
C VAL A 26 11.29 -4.63 3.01
N GLU A 27 11.46 -4.11 1.79
CA GLU A 27 12.63 -4.36 0.94
C GLU A 27 13.84 -3.51 1.35
N ASP A 28 13.65 -2.21 1.58
CA ASP A 28 14.77 -1.29 1.82
C ASP A 28 15.08 -1.19 3.32
N PHE A 29 14.04 -1.07 4.15
CA PHE A 29 14.19 -0.98 5.61
C PHE A 29 14.20 -2.34 6.32
N LYS A 30 14.04 -3.46 5.58
CA LYS A 30 14.09 -4.84 6.11
C LYS A 30 13.12 -5.11 7.27
N MET A 31 12.00 -4.40 7.32
CA MET A 31 10.98 -4.59 8.36
C MET A 31 10.16 -5.85 8.08
N ARG A 32 9.66 -6.51 9.14
CA ARG A 32 8.77 -7.66 8.96
C ARG A 32 7.39 -7.18 8.50
N GLN A 33 6.72 -7.96 7.66
CA GLN A 33 5.40 -7.63 7.12
C GLN A 33 4.37 -7.31 8.22
N ARG A 34 4.39 -8.05 9.35
CA ARG A 34 3.56 -7.77 10.53
C ARG A 34 3.78 -6.37 11.14
N GLU A 35 5.01 -5.87 11.12
CA GLU A 35 5.36 -4.54 11.65
C GLU A 35 4.89 -3.45 10.69
N VAL A 36 5.13 -3.66 9.39
CA VAL A 36 4.66 -2.76 8.32
C VAL A 36 3.13 -2.67 8.30
N ALA A 37 2.43 -3.79 8.49
CA ALA A 37 0.97 -3.83 8.57
C ALA A 37 0.44 -2.95 9.71
N LYS A 38 1.08 -2.98 10.89
CA LYS A 38 0.71 -2.11 12.02
C LYS A 38 0.95 -0.64 11.72
N ILE A 39 2.05 -0.30 11.06
CA ILE A 39 2.39 1.09 10.68
C ILE A 39 1.39 1.65 9.66
N LEU A 40 1.04 0.85 8.65
CA LEU A 40 0.14 1.26 7.58
C LEU A 40 -1.35 1.11 7.93
N GLY A 41 -1.68 0.54 9.10
CA GLY A 41 -3.06 0.27 9.49
C GLY A 41 -3.74 -0.78 8.60
N LEU A 42 -2.97 -1.77 8.14
CA LEU A 42 -3.40 -2.85 7.24
C LEU A 42 -3.32 -4.21 7.94
N THR A 43 -3.86 -5.24 7.28
CA THR A 43 -3.61 -6.62 7.67
C THR A 43 -2.26 -7.09 7.12
N GLU A 44 -1.63 -8.05 7.78
CA GLU A 44 -0.39 -8.67 7.28
C GLU A 44 -0.60 -9.31 5.90
N ALA A 45 -1.77 -9.92 5.67
CA ALA A 45 -2.15 -10.45 4.37
C ALA A 45 -2.22 -9.38 3.27
N ALA A 46 -2.71 -8.17 3.57
CA ALA A 46 -2.74 -7.08 2.59
C ALA A 46 -1.33 -6.60 2.23
N VAL A 47 -0.40 -6.56 3.21
CA VAL A 47 1.01 -6.25 2.95
C VAL A 47 1.66 -7.33 2.08
N SER A 48 1.39 -8.61 2.37
CA SER A 48 1.86 -9.73 1.54
C SER A 48 1.26 -9.75 0.12
N TYR A 49 0.13 -9.08 -0.12
CA TYR A 49 -0.43 -8.97 -1.47
C TYR A 49 0.25 -7.88 -2.31
N TYR A 50 0.90 -6.91 -1.66
CA TYR A 50 1.59 -5.80 -2.32
C TYR A 50 3.01 -6.13 -2.79
N ILE A 51 3.61 -7.15 -2.18
CA ILE A 51 5.00 -7.57 -2.33
C ILE A 51 5.00 -8.99 -2.91
#